data_AF-A0A9Q5GKJ4-F1
#
_entry.id   AF-A0A9Q5GKJ4-F1
#
_cell.length_a   1.000
_cell.length_b   1.000
_cell.length_c   1.000
_cell.angle_alpha   90.00
_cell.angle_beta   90.00
_cell.angle_gamma   90.00
#
_symmetry.space_group_name_H-M   'P 1'
#
loop_
_entity.id
_entity.type
_entity.pdbx_description
1 polymer ?
#
loop_
_entity_poly.entity_id
_entity_poly.type
_entity_poly.pdbx_seq_one_letter_code
_entity_poly.pdbx_strand_id
1 'polypeptide(L)'
;MIRTALKLIIKVLESKLIKSGLEEAILKSKNYITVGKAIWNIVDENFRISKTAEEKMISKADQFDKLLLAKFPELSQSDVTEIRQAIAGEINQGKAVVVDNSTLLKQLQNDNDNLKAELAALTEQFDKVQALMVKPADTNTQQVTA
;
A
#
# COMPACT_ATOMS: atom_id res chain seq x y z
N MET A 1 36.65 -1.11 33.05
CA MET A 1 36.50 0.37 33.07
C MET A 1 35.60 0.90 31.96
N ILE A 2 35.78 0.51 30.69
CA ILE A 2 34.95 0.96 29.55
C ILE A 2 33.44 0.72 29.74
N ARG A 3 33.01 -0.47 30.21
CA ARG A 3 31.59 -0.74 30.51
C ARG A 3 31.00 0.21 31.57
N THR A 4 31.79 0.60 32.56
CA THR A 4 31.36 1.51 33.63
C THR A 4 31.19 2.94 33.09
N ALA A 5 32.13 3.39 32.26
CA ALA A 5 32.04 4.69 31.59
C ALA A 5 30.81 4.77 30.65
N LEU A 6 30.55 3.72 29.86
CA LEU A 6 29.36 3.65 28.99
C LEU A 6 28.05 3.74 29.79
N LYS A 7 27.94 3.01 30.91
CA LYS A 7 26.76 3.10 31.80
C LYS A 7 26.54 4.50 32.36
N LEU A 8 27.62 5.21 32.73
CA LEU A 8 27.52 6.58 33.22
C LEU A 8 27.06 7.54 32.12
N ILE A 9 27.59 7.38 30.90
CA ILE A 9 27.19 8.19 29.74
C ILE A 9 25.70 7.99 29.43
N ILE A 10 25.23 6.73 29.38
CA ILE A 10 23.81 6.41 29.16
C ILE A 10 22.93 7.09 30.22
N LYS A 11 23.29 6.95 31.50
CA LYS A 11 22.53 7.53 32.61
C LYS A 11 22.46 9.07 32.56
N VAL A 12 23.54 9.71 32.12
CA VAL A 12 23.59 11.17 31.93
C VAL A 12 22.71 11.59 30.75
N LEU A 13 22.71 10.82 29.65
CA LEU A 13 21.85 11.09 28.50
C LEU A 13 20.37 10.92 28.84
N GLU A 14 19.98 9.82 29.48
CA GLU A 14 18.61 9.60 29.99
C GLU A 14 18.18 10.74 30.91
N SER A 15 19.02 11.12 31.88
CA SER A 15 18.69 12.20 32.80
C SER A 15 18.57 13.56 32.11
N LYS A 16 19.37 13.84 31.06
CA LYS A 16 19.23 15.04 30.24
C LYS A 16 17.95 15.03 29.40
N LEU A 17 17.56 13.86 28.89
CA LEU A 17 16.37 13.69 28.06
C LEU A 17 15.08 13.84 28.87
N ILE A 18 15.08 13.33 30.11
CA ILE A 18 14.00 13.55 31.08
C ILE A 18 13.95 15.03 31.49
N LYS A 19 15.10 15.63 31.85
CA LYS A 19 15.17 17.05 32.27
C LYS A 19 14.77 18.03 31.16
N SER A 20 14.98 17.68 29.89
CA SER A 20 14.60 18.53 28.76
C SER A 20 13.11 18.43 28.42
N GLY A 21 12.36 17.50 29.02
CA GLY A 21 10.95 17.25 28.68
C GLY A 21 10.75 16.66 27.28
N LEU A 22 11.83 16.20 26.64
CA LEU A 22 11.78 15.72 25.25
C LEU A 22 10.90 14.48 25.10
N GLU A 23 10.91 13.59 26.09
CA GLU A 23 10.01 12.43 26.14
C GLU A 23 8.54 12.84 26.13
N GLU A 24 8.19 13.85 26.93
CA GLU A 24 6.81 14.36 27.01
C GLU A 24 6.40 15.06 25.70
N ALA A 25 7.31 15.83 25.10
CA ALA A 25 7.09 16.46 23.80
C ALA A 25 6.88 15.44 22.67
N ILE A 26 7.70 14.38 22.63
CA ILE A 26 7.56 13.27 21.68
C ILE A 26 6.23 12.55 21.90
N LEU A 27 5.86 12.29 23.15
CA LEU A 27 4.60 11.60 23.47
C LEU A 27 3.38 12.44 23.08
N LYS A 28 3.40 13.75 23.35
CA LYS A 28 2.36 14.69 22.91
C LYS A 28 2.24 14.74 21.39
N SER A 29 3.37 14.87 20.69
CA SER A 29 3.40 14.85 19.21
C SER A 29 2.82 13.54 18.63
N LYS A 30 3.20 12.38 19.19
CA LYS A 30 2.62 11.08 18.79
C LYS A 30 1.10 11.03 19.01
N ASN A 31 0.62 11.61 20.12
CA ASN A 31 -0.81 11.68 20.40
C ASN A 31 -1.54 12.54 19.36
N TYR A 32 -1.00 13.71 19.01
CA TYR A 32 -1.58 14.59 17.99
C TYR A 32 -1.70 13.89 16.62
N ILE A 33 -0.67 13.18 16.19
CA ILE A 33 -0.69 12.43 14.92
C ILE A 33 -1.72 11.29 14.98
N THR A 34 -1.78 10.56 16.10
CA THR A 34 -2.72 9.43 16.26
C THR A 34 -4.17 9.91 16.20
N VAL A 35 -4.52 10.94 16.97
CA VAL A 35 -5.86 11.53 16.97
C VAL A 35 -6.15 12.24 15.64
N GLY A 36 -5.16 12.91 15.05
CA GLY A 36 -5.26 13.50 13.73
C GLY A 36 -5.65 12.48 12.66
N LYS A 37 -5.04 11.28 12.65
CA LYS A 37 -5.43 10.20 11.71
C LYS A 37 -6.88 9.74 11.92
N ALA A 38 -7.33 9.63 13.17
CA ALA A 38 -8.73 9.30 13.45
C ALA A 38 -9.69 10.38 12.92
N ILE A 39 -9.36 11.66 13.13
CA ILE A 39 -10.12 12.80 12.61
C ILE A 39 -10.11 12.80 11.07
N TRP A 40 -8.98 12.52 10.44
CA TRP A 40 -8.87 12.41 8.98
C TRP A 40 -9.89 11.40 8.44
N ASN A 41 -9.97 10.21 9.04
CA ASN A 41 -10.93 9.18 8.63
C ASN A 41 -12.39 9.62 8.84
N ILE A 42 -12.70 10.30 9.95
CA ILE A 42 -14.04 10.84 10.22
C ILE A 42 -14.42 11.86 9.13
N VAL A 43 -13.52 12.79 8.81
CA VAL A 43 -13.75 13.80 7.77
C VAL A 43 -13.91 13.14 6.40
N ASP A 44 -13.04 12.19 6.05
CA ASP A 44 -13.11 11.52 4.75
C ASP A 44 -14.42 10.75 4.58
N GLU A 45 -14.86 10.04 5.64
CA GLU A 45 -16.11 9.30 5.63
C GLU A 45 -17.32 10.23 5.56
N ASN A 46 -17.34 11.33 6.34
CA ASN A 46 -18.41 12.32 6.28
C ASN A 46 -18.63 12.83 4.86
N PHE A 47 -17.55 13.19 4.15
CA PHE A 47 -17.66 13.64 2.75
C PHE A 47 -18.09 12.54 1.79
N ARG A 48 -17.75 11.28 2.07
CA ARG A 48 -18.15 10.14 1.25
C ARG A 48 -19.66 9.91 1.33
N ILE A 49 -20.27 10.12 2.50
CA ILE A 49 -21.70 9.91 2.73
C ILE A 49 -22.55 11.17 2.50
N SER A 50 -21.95 12.37 2.42
CA SER A 50 -22.64 13.63 2.14
C SER A 50 -23.43 13.56 0.82
N LYS A 51 -24.72 13.89 0.88
CA LYS A 51 -25.66 13.76 -0.23
C LYS A 51 -25.97 15.08 -0.92
N THR A 52 -25.83 16.22 -0.22
CA THR A 52 -26.20 17.54 -0.78
C THR A 52 -24.97 18.36 -1.18
N ALA A 53 -25.20 19.38 -2.02
CA ALA A 53 -24.17 20.33 -2.43
C ALA A 53 -23.72 21.21 -1.25
N GLU A 54 -24.65 21.66 -0.39
CA GLU A 54 -24.31 22.39 0.83
C GLU A 54 -23.43 21.57 1.80
N GLU A 55 -23.70 20.27 1.96
CA GLU A 55 -22.87 19.39 2.81
C GLU A 55 -21.44 19.20 2.29
N LYS A 56 -21.22 19.42 0.99
CA LYS A 56 -19.90 19.35 0.33
C LYS A 56 -19.22 20.71 0.19
N MET A 57 -19.91 21.83 0.49
CA MET A 57 -19.32 23.17 0.45
C MET A 57 -18.33 23.43 1.59
N ILE A 58 -18.45 22.72 2.71
CA ILE A 58 -17.41 22.75 3.74
C ILE A 58 -16.13 22.17 3.13
N SER A 59 -14.97 22.75 3.40
CA SER A 59 -13.69 22.18 3.00
C SER A 59 -13.30 21.03 3.93
N LYS A 60 -12.79 19.92 3.38
CA LYS A 60 -12.20 18.83 4.19
C LYS A 60 -11.12 19.33 5.13
N ALA A 61 -10.32 20.29 4.67
CA ALA A 61 -9.27 20.90 5.49
C ALA A 61 -9.87 21.66 6.67
N ASP A 62 -10.87 22.51 6.43
CA ASP A 62 -11.48 23.32 7.48
C ASP A 62 -12.19 22.45 8.53
N GLN A 63 -12.83 21.35 8.11
CA GLN A 63 -13.47 20.41 9.03
C GLN A 63 -12.44 19.64 9.85
N PHE A 64 -11.33 19.23 9.23
CA PHE A 64 -10.21 18.61 9.95
C PHE A 64 -9.64 19.56 10.98
N ASP A 65 -9.31 20.78 10.57
CA ASP A 65 -8.64 21.78 11.40
C ASP A 65 -9.52 22.15 12.60
N LYS A 66 -10.83 22.35 12.37
CA LYS A 66 -11.82 22.58 13.42
C LYS A 66 -11.88 21.44 14.45
N LEU A 67 -11.94 20.19 13.98
CA LEU A 67 -12.05 19.04 14.88
C LEU A 67 -10.76 18.81 15.68
N LEU A 68 -9.59 19.06 15.07
CA LEU A 68 -8.31 18.88 15.74
C LEU A 68 -8.10 19.96 16.81
N LEU A 69 -8.39 21.23 16.49
CA LEU A 69 -8.33 22.34 17.47
C LEU A 69 -9.32 22.16 18.61
N ALA A 70 -10.51 21.60 18.35
CA ALA A 70 -11.47 21.29 19.40
C ALA A 70 -10.96 20.22 20.39
N LYS A 71 -10.05 19.34 19.95
CA LYS A 71 -9.42 18.32 20.81
C LYS A 71 -8.15 18.82 21.49
N PHE A 72 -7.38 19.64 20.80
CA PHE A 72 -6.09 20.17 21.25
C PHE A 72 -6.08 21.70 21.05
N PRO A 73 -6.77 22.45 21.93
CA PRO A 73 -6.88 23.90 21.82
C PRO A 73 -5.55 24.63 22.00
N GLU A 74 -4.52 23.94 22.52
CA GLU A 74 -3.15 24.42 22.62
C GLU A 74 -2.40 24.48 21.29
N LEU A 75 -2.89 23.82 20.24
CA LEU A 75 -2.27 23.85 18.91
C LEU A 75 -2.54 25.19 18.23
N SER A 76 -1.51 25.72 17.56
CA SER A 76 -1.71 26.81 16.61
C SER A 76 -2.28 26.28 15.29
N GLN A 77 -2.83 27.18 14.48
CA GLN A 77 -3.29 26.84 13.13
C GLN A 77 -2.14 26.33 12.24
N SER A 78 -0.90 26.79 12.48
CA SER A 78 0.29 26.28 11.79
C SER A 78 0.56 24.82 12.14
N ASP A 79 0.52 24.48 13.43
CA ASP A 79 0.74 23.10 13.91
C ASP A 79 -0.30 22.14 13.31
N VAL A 80 -1.57 22.55 13.29
CA VAL A 80 -2.67 21.80 12.69
C VAL A 80 -2.44 21.57 11.20
N THR A 81 -1.96 22.60 10.49
CA THR A 81 -1.64 22.50 9.06
C THR A 81 -0.50 21.51 8.82
N GLU A 82 0.57 21.58 9.61
CA GLU A 82 1.71 20.65 9.52
C GLU A 82 1.28 19.21 9.80
N ILE A 83 0.49 18.99 10.85
CA ILE A 83 -0.08 17.67 11.18
C ILE A 83 -0.92 17.14 10.01
N ARG A 84 -1.79 17.98 9.44
CA ARG A 84 -2.63 17.61 8.29
C ARG A 84 -1.80 17.23 7.08
N GLN A 85 -0.74 17.98 6.78
CA GLN A 85 0.16 17.70 5.65
C GLN A 85 0.96 16.42 5.87
N ALA A 86 1.47 16.19 7.09
CA ALA A 86 2.20 14.97 7.43
C ALA A 86 1.31 13.72 7.25
N ILE A 87 0.07 13.77 7.73
CA ILE A 87 -0.91 12.70 7.57
C ILE A 87 -1.25 12.48 6.09
N ALA A 88 -1.51 13.56 5.35
CA ALA A 88 -1.80 13.49 3.92
C ALA A 88 -0.64 12.84 3.14
N GLY A 89 0.60 13.20 3.46
CA GLY A 89 1.80 12.62 2.87
C GLY A 89 1.89 11.11 3.11
N GLU A 90 1.70 10.66 4.34
CA GLU A 90 1.71 9.24 4.70
C GLU A 90 0.61 8.44 3.97
N ILE A 91 -0.62 8.98 3.95
CA ILE A 91 -1.76 8.33 3.28
C ILE A 91 -1.53 8.24 1.77
N ASN A 92 -1.00 9.30 1.16
CA ASN A 92 -0.74 9.32 -0.29
C ASN A 92 0.39 8.36 -0.68
N GLN A 93 1.42 8.20 0.15
CA GLN A 93 2.43 7.16 -0.06
C GLN A 93 1.81 5.76 -0.05
N GLY A 94 0.91 5.48 0.91
CA GLY A 94 0.18 4.21 0.94
C GLY A 94 -0.65 3.96 -0.32
N LYS A 95 -1.30 4.99 -0.86
CA LYS A 95 -2.09 4.89 -2.10
C LYS A 95 -1.23 4.59 -3.34
N ALA A 96 -0.05 5.21 -3.44
CA ALA A 96 0.88 4.96 -4.55
C ALA A 96 1.27 3.47 -4.62
N VAL A 97 1.64 2.88 -3.48
CA VAL A 97 1.99 1.46 -3.39
C VAL A 97 0.85 0.53 -3.85
N VAL A 98 -0.40 0.85 -3.51
CA VAL A 98 -1.56 0.05 -3.93
C VAL A 98 -1.80 0.14 -5.45
N VAL A 99 -1.63 1.32 -6.04
CA VAL A 99 -1.79 1.52 -7.49
C VAL A 99 -0.71 0.77 -8.27
N ASP A 100 0.54 0.84 -7.81
CA ASP A 100 1.66 0.11 -8.42
C ASP A 100 1.42 -1.40 -8.38
N ASN A 101 1.00 -1.93 -7.23
CA ASN A 101 0.66 -3.35 -7.08
C ASN A 101 -0.49 -3.78 -8.00
N SER A 102 -1.54 -2.96 -8.16
CA SER A 102 -2.64 -3.26 -9.08
C SER A 102 -2.18 -3.32 -10.54
N THR A 103 -1.24 -2.46 -10.92
CA THR A 103 -0.67 -2.43 -12.28
C THR A 103 0.17 -3.68 -12.52
N LEU A 104 1.02 -4.04 -11.55
CA LEU A 104 1.84 -5.24 -11.60
C LEU A 104 0.98 -6.51 -11.68
N LEU A 105 -0.14 -6.57 -10.94
CA LEU A 105 -1.07 -7.70 -10.97
C LEU A 105 -1.71 -7.88 -12.35
N LYS A 106 -2.11 -6.78 -13.01
CA LYS A 106 -2.64 -6.82 -14.38
C LYS A 106 -1.59 -7.28 -15.38
N GLN A 107 -0.36 -6.81 -15.23
CA GLN A 107 0.74 -7.26 -16.09
C GLN A 107 0.97 -8.77 -15.95
N LEU A 108 1.07 -9.27 -14.72
CA LEU A 108 1.21 -10.70 -14.45
C LEU A 108 0.05 -11.54 -15.00
N GLN A 109 -1.17 -11.02 -14.94
CA GLN A 109 -2.34 -11.70 -15.49
C GLN A 109 -2.25 -11.78 -17.02
N ASN A 110 -1.92 -10.68 -17.69
CA ASN A 110 -1.73 -10.65 -19.14
C ASN A 110 -0.59 -11.58 -19.58
N ASP A 111 0.54 -11.56 -18.87
CA ASP A 111 1.69 -12.42 -19.18
C ASP A 111 1.34 -13.90 -19.04
N ASN A 112 0.57 -14.27 -18.01
CA ASN A 112 0.10 -15.63 -17.80
C ASN A 112 -0.87 -16.09 -18.90
N ASP A 113 -1.80 -15.22 -19.30
CA ASP A 113 -2.74 -15.52 -20.38
C ASP A 113 -2.00 -15.70 -21.72
N ASN A 114 -0.99 -14.89 -22.00
CA ASN A 114 -0.10 -15.05 -23.16
C ASN A 114 0.68 -16.37 -23.12
N LEU A 115 1.31 -16.70 -21.99
CA LEU A 115 2.06 -17.95 -21.82
C LEU A 115 1.17 -19.19 -21.99
N LYS A 116 -0.08 -19.14 -21.52
CA LYS A 116 -1.06 -20.22 -21.75
C LYS A 116 -1.39 -20.38 -23.23
N ALA A 117 -1.56 -19.27 -23.96
CA ALA A 117 -1.81 -19.29 -25.39
C ALA A 117 -0.61 -19.86 -26.17
N GLU A 118 0.61 -19.44 -25.83
CA GLU A 118 1.84 -20.00 -26.42
C GLU A 118 2.01 -21.49 -26.13
N LEU A 119 1.73 -21.92 -24.90
CA LEU A 119 1.78 -23.33 -24.52
C LEU A 119 0.77 -24.17 -25.31
N ALA A 120 -0.46 -23.67 -25.50
CA ALA A 120 -1.46 -24.35 -26.30
C ALA A 120 -1.03 -24.47 -27.77
N ALA A 121 -0.49 -23.39 -28.35
CA ALA A 121 0.02 -23.39 -29.72
C ALA A 121 1.21 -24.34 -29.91
N LEU A 122 2.13 -24.39 -28.95
CA LEU A 122 3.28 -25.29 -28.99
C LEU A 122 2.85 -26.76 -28.87
N THR A 123 1.86 -27.04 -28.02
CA THR A 123 1.27 -28.38 -27.88
C THR A 123 0.65 -28.83 -29.20
N GLU A 124 -0.12 -27.96 -29.86
CA GLU A 124 -0.70 -28.27 -31.18
C GLU A 124 0.38 -28.55 -32.24
N GLN A 125 1.48 -27.77 -32.24
CA GLN A 125 2.60 -28.01 -33.14
C GLN A 125 3.30 -29.36 -32.85
N PHE A 126 3.48 -29.68 -31.56
CA PHE A 126 4.06 -30.95 -31.13
C PHE A 126 3.21 -32.14 -31.60
N ASP A 127 1.89 -32.07 -31.43
CA ASP A 127 0.96 -33.12 -31.86
C ASP A 127 1.01 -33.34 -33.37
N LYS A 128 1.10 -32.26 -34.17
CA LYS A 128 1.27 -32.33 -35.62
C LYS A 128 2.56 -33.04 -36.01
N VAL A 129 3.68 -32.71 -35.35
CA VAL A 129 4.97 -33.37 -35.60
C VAL A 129 4.88 -34.85 -35.22
N GLN A 130 4.29 -35.17 -34.06
CA GLN A 130 4.13 -36.55 -33.61
C GLN A 130 3.32 -37.38 -34.60
N ALA A 131 2.22 -36.85 -35.14
CA ALA A 131 1.40 -37.52 -36.15
C ALA A 131 2.17 -37.84 -37.44
N LEU A 132 3.10 -36.96 -37.85
CA LEU A 132 3.96 -37.18 -39.02
C LEU A 132 5.06 -38.24 -38.78
N MET A 133 5.40 -38.51 -37.52
CA MET A 133 6.42 -39.49 -37.14
C MET A 133 5.85 -40.91 -36.95
N VAL A 134 4.53 -41.09 -36.88
CA VAL A 134 3.91 -42.42 -36.85
C VAL A 134 3.91 -43.00 -38.27
N LYS A 135 4.86 -43.90 -38.55
CA LYS A 135 4.97 -44.65 -39.81
C LYS A 135 3.65 -45.38 -40.11
N PRO A 136 3.14 -45.39 -41.36
CA PRO A 136 1.97 -46.21 -41.69
C PRO A 136 2.30 -47.67 -41.38
N ALA A 137 1.46 -48.33 -40.58
CA ALA A 137 1.48 -49.77 -40.47
C ALA A 137 1.16 -50.35 -41.84
N ASP A 138 2.04 -51.20 -42.35
CA ASP A 138 1.93 -51.88 -43.63
C ASP A 138 0.54 -52.50 -43.79
N THR A 139 -0.33 -51.89 -44.60
CA THR A 139 -1.57 -52.53 -45.04
C THR A 139 -1.21 -53.59 -46.05
N ASN A 140 -1.03 -54.79 -45.50
CA ASN A 140 -0.92 -56.06 -46.18
C ASN A 140 -2.19 -56.31 -47.00
N THR A 141 -2.20 -55.99 -48.30
CA THR A 141 -3.20 -56.52 -49.24
C THR A 141 -2.66 -57.80 -49.86
N GLN A 142 -2.91 -58.92 -49.18
CA GLN A 142 -3.10 -60.21 -49.85
C GLN A 142 -4.57 -60.34 -50.27
N GLN A 143 -4.83 -60.39 -51.57
CA GLN A 143 -5.88 -61.22 -52.23
C GLN A 143 -5.84 -60.95 -53.74
N VAL A 144 -5.97 -61.88 -54.69
CA VAL A 144 -5.86 -63.35 -54.85
C VAL A 144 -6.29 -63.63 -56.32
N THR A 145 -5.70 -64.64 -56.97
CA THR A 145 -6.12 -65.35 -58.22
C THR A 145 -6.13 -64.59 -59.55
N ALA A 146 -5.80 -65.19 -60.70
CA ALA A 146 -5.76 -66.61 -61.11
C ALA A 146 -4.55 -66.94 -61.99
#